data_AF-A0A7S3CFA8-F1
#
_entry.id   AF-A0A7S3CFA8-F1
#
_cell.length_a   1.000
_cell.length_b   1.000
_cell.length_c   1.000
_cell.angle_alpha   90.00
_cell.angle_beta   90.00
_cell.angle_gamma   90.00
#
_symmetry.space_group_name_H-M   'P 1'
#
loop_
_entity.id
_entity.type
_entity.pdbx_description
1 polymer ?
#
loop_
_entity_poly.entity_id
_entity_poly.type
_entity_poly.pdbx_seq_one_letter_code
_entity_poly.pdbx_strand_id
1 'polypeptide(L)'
;GGTKRPRPEDGEGDNTGDGASGQRIVSGGHPHGVKPWGTLMFGNPQGYRQAVESRKETLGSFSRLNDALILTVLGSFNAKELCALCCASSAFLAYASHEELWRALAFEEFRTGDTRFFPS
;
A
#
# COMPACT_ATOMS: atom_id res chain seq x y z
N GLY A 1 42.66 -45.60 1.43
CA GLY A 1 41.61 -44.72 0.88
C GLY A 1 40.26 -45.20 1.38
N GLY A 2 39.50 -44.34 2.03
CA GLY A 2 38.21 -44.71 2.61
C GLY A 2 37.56 -43.53 3.35
N THR A 3 37.12 -42.53 2.62
CA THR A 3 36.36 -41.39 3.16
C THR A 3 34.89 -41.79 3.29
N LYS A 4 34.44 -42.09 4.51
CA LYS A 4 33.01 -42.15 4.87
C LYS A 4 32.43 -40.74 4.78
N ARG A 5 31.40 -40.55 3.95
CA ARG A 5 30.57 -39.33 3.95
C ARG A 5 29.60 -39.42 5.14
N PRO A 6 29.41 -38.37 5.96
CA PRO A 6 28.34 -38.35 6.94
C PRO A 6 27.02 -37.99 6.26
N ARG A 7 25.95 -38.67 6.71
CA ARG A 7 24.55 -38.45 6.34
C ARG A 7 24.05 -37.16 7.04
N PRO A 8 23.23 -36.30 6.41
CA PRO A 8 22.55 -35.25 7.15
C PRO A 8 21.40 -35.88 7.94
N GLU A 9 21.45 -35.69 9.25
CA GLU A 9 20.39 -36.03 10.19
C GLU A 9 19.29 -34.97 10.13
N ASP A 10 18.07 -35.45 10.25
CA ASP A 10 16.85 -34.69 10.21
C ASP A 10 16.61 -33.99 11.56
N GLY A 11 16.44 -32.67 11.54
CA GLY A 11 15.66 -31.91 12.52
C GLY A 11 16.36 -31.50 13.83
N GLU A 12 16.44 -30.19 14.04
CA GLU A 12 16.33 -29.64 15.39
C GLU A 12 15.64 -28.27 15.30
N GLY A 13 14.41 -28.22 15.83
CA GLY A 13 13.67 -26.99 16.02
C GLY A 13 14.17 -26.29 17.28
N ASP A 14 14.52 -25.01 17.16
CA ASP A 14 14.63 -24.13 18.30
C ASP A 14 13.34 -23.31 18.40
N ASN A 15 12.58 -23.61 19.45
CA ASN A 15 11.38 -22.91 19.86
C ASN A 15 11.73 -22.25 21.20
N THR A 16 11.93 -20.93 21.18
CA THR A 16 12.05 -20.12 22.39
C THR A 16 10.99 -19.02 22.35
N GLY A 17 10.24 -18.91 23.46
CA GLY A 17 8.98 -18.16 23.68
C GLY A 17 9.05 -16.64 23.44
N ASP A 18 7.98 -15.86 23.59
CA ASP A 18 6.84 -15.98 24.49
C ASP A 18 5.75 -14.94 24.13
N GLY A 19 4.49 -15.24 24.44
CA GLY A 19 3.44 -14.29 24.79
C GLY A 19 2.93 -13.23 23.80
N ALA A 20 1.99 -13.59 22.92
CA ALA A 20 0.81 -12.77 22.61
C ALA A 20 -0.18 -13.57 21.75
N SER A 21 -1.39 -13.79 22.27
CA SER A 21 -2.51 -14.40 21.54
C SER A 21 -2.98 -13.46 20.43
N GLY A 22 -2.33 -13.53 19.27
CA GLY A 22 -2.73 -12.88 18.02
C GLY A 22 -2.61 -13.89 16.89
N GLN A 23 -3.59 -13.89 15.98
CA GLN A 23 -3.64 -14.82 14.85
C GLN A 23 -2.27 -15.00 14.20
N ARG A 24 -1.75 -16.24 14.24
CA ARG A 24 -0.53 -16.65 13.55
C ARG A 24 -0.76 -16.48 12.05
N ILE A 25 -0.37 -15.33 11.50
CA ILE A 25 -0.19 -15.20 10.05
C ILE A 25 0.88 -16.24 9.70
N VAL A 26 0.45 -17.29 9.01
CA VAL A 26 1.33 -18.36 8.55
C VAL A 26 2.41 -17.66 7.73
N SER A 27 3.63 -17.60 8.28
CA SER A 27 4.81 -17.16 7.56
C SER A 27 5.22 -18.25 6.58
N GLY A 28 4.32 -18.60 5.66
CA GLY A 28 4.71 -19.14 4.37
C GLY A 28 5.34 -17.99 3.62
N GLY A 29 6.63 -17.75 3.86
CA GLY A 29 7.38 -16.76 3.11
C GLY A 29 7.17 -17.04 1.63
N HIS A 30 6.76 -16.01 0.87
CA HIS A 30 6.67 -16.13 -0.58
C HIS A 30 8.01 -16.69 -1.09
N PRO A 31 8.05 -17.56 -2.11
CA PRO A 31 9.31 -18.13 -2.64
C PRO A 31 10.34 -17.09 -3.10
N HIS A 32 9.95 -15.81 -3.14
CA HIS A 32 10.81 -14.66 -3.47
C HIS A 32 11.00 -13.67 -2.30
N GLY A 33 10.62 -14.03 -1.07
CA GLY A 33 10.80 -13.21 0.13
C GLY A 33 9.96 -11.92 0.19
N VAL A 34 9.04 -11.72 -0.76
CA VAL A 34 8.15 -10.55 -0.77
C VAL A 34 7.19 -10.61 0.40
N LYS A 35 7.18 -9.53 1.16
CA LYS A 35 6.30 -9.32 2.31
C LYS A 35 5.18 -8.37 1.92
N PRO A 36 3.96 -8.55 2.46
CA PRO A 36 2.88 -7.57 2.28
C PRO A 36 3.34 -6.18 2.71
N TRP A 37 2.92 -5.14 2.01
CA TRP A 37 3.33 -3.75 2.30
C TRP A 37 3.14 -3.36 3.77
N GLY A 38 2.09 -3.87 4.42
CA GLY A 38 1.83 -3.64 5.84
C GLY A 38 2.96 -4.08 6.78
N THR A 39 3.78 -5.07 6.40
CA THR A 39 4.94 -5.51 7.20
C THR A 39 5.99 -4.41 7.38
N LEU A 40 6.15 -3.50 6.41
CA LEU A 40 7.06 -2.35 6.53
C LEU A 40 6.65 -1.41 7.66
N MET A 41 5.35 -1.33 7.96
CA MET A 41 4.82 -0.41 8.97
C MET A 41 4.97 -0.96 10.39
N PHE A 42 4.93 -2.28 10.58
CA PHE A 42 4.80 -2.91 11.91
C PHE A 42 6.05 -3.67 12.39
N GLY A 43 7.04 -3.94 11.53
CA GLY A 43 8.08 -4.94 11.84
C GLY A 43 9.42 -4.44 12.40
N ASN A 44 9.80 -3.17 12.19
CA ASN A 44 11.14 -2.66 12.55
C ASN A 44 11.14 -1.12 12.54
N PRO A 45 11.83 -0.41 13.47
CA PRO A 45 12.09 1.03 13.34
C PRO A 45 12.73 1.46 12.00
N GLN A 46 13.45 0.55 11.34
CA GLN A 46 13.95 0.74 9.97
C GLN A 46 12.81 0.78 8.94
N GLY A 47 11.72 0.05 9.17
CA GLY A 47 10.51 0.06 8.34
C GLY A 47 9.75 1.38 8.42
N TYR A 48 9.65 1.99 9.61
CA TYR A 48 9.12 3.36 9.74
C TYR A 48 9.94 4.37 8.94
N ARG A 49 11.28 4.34 9.07
CA ARG A 49 12.17 5.21 8.28
C ARG A 49 12.00 4.98 6.78
N GLN A 50 11.92 3.72 6.35
CA GLN A 50 11.71 3.36 4.96
C GLN A 50 10.34 3.83 4.45
N ALA A 51 9.29 3.76 5.26
CA ALA A 51 7.98 4.30 4.94
C ALA A 51 7.99 5.82 4.79
N VAL A 52 8.71 6.53 5.66
CA VAL A 52 8.87 7.99 5.58
C VAL A 52 9.64 8.40 4.32
N GLU A 53 10.75 7.74 4.00
CA GLU A 53 11.51 8.02 2.77
C GLU A 53 10.70 7.62 1.53
N SER A 54 9.99 6.49 1.54
CA SER A 54 9.11 6.09 0.45
C SER A 54 8.00 7.10 0.19
N ARG A 55 7.36 7.63 1.25
CA ARG A 55 6.37 8.72 1.15
C ARG A 55 6.99 9.97 0.53
N LYS A 56 8.20 10.33 0.96
CA LYS A 56 8.93 11.49 0.45
C LYS A 56 9.33 11.35 -1.02
N GLU A 57 9.80 10.18 -1.43
CA GLU A 57 10.17 9.87 -2.82
C GLU A 57 8.95 9.90 -3.75
N THR A 58 7.83 9.35 -3.30
CA THR A 58 6.62 9.20 -4.14
C THR A 58 5.76 10.46 -4.20
N LEU A 59 5.68 11.25 -3.14
CA LEU A 59 4.89 12.50 -3.10
C LEU A 59 5.73 13.76 -3.32
N GLY A 60 7.06 13.68 -3.23
CA GLY A 60 7.94 14.84 -3.33
C GLY A 60 7.55 15.92 -2.32
N SER A 61 7.29 17.14 -2.80
CA SER A 61 6.86 18.27 -1.95
C SER A 61 5.54 18.03 -1.21
N PHE A 62 4.64 17.20 -1.76
CA PHE A 62 3.38 16.84 -1.10
C PHE A 62 3.55 15.97 0.13
N SER A 63 4.73 15.35 0.32
CA SER A 63 5.01 14.52 1.50
C SER A 63 4.96 15.29 2.82
N ARG A 64 5.10 16.62 2.78
CA ARG A 64 4.99 17.53 3.95
C ARG A 64 3.54 17.75 4.39
N LEU A 65 2.58 17.46 3.52
CA LEU A 65 1.17 17.56 3.83
C LEU A 65 0.69 16.26 4.49
N ASN A 66 -0.26 16.40 5.42
CA ASN A 66 -0.97 15.24 5.95
C ASN A 66 -1.94 14.68 4.91
N ASP A 67 -2.41 13.45 5.12
CA ASP A 67 -3.27 12.75 4.16
C ASP A 67 -4.59 13.50 3.91
N ALA A 68 -5.16 14.10 4.96
CA ALA A 68 -6.40 14.87 4.87
C ALA A 68 -6.25 16.11 3.96
N LEU A 69 -5.14 16.84 4.07
CA LEU A 69 -4.86 18.01 3.23
C LEU A 69 -4.58 17.59 1.79
N ILE A 70 -3.86 16.49 1.57
CA ILE A 70 -3.67 15.94 0.23
C ILE A 70 -5.02 15.61 -0.40
N LEU A 71 -5.89 14.87 0.30
CA LEU A 71 -7.23 14.54 -0.19
C LEU A 71 -8.09 15.79 -0.42
N THR A 72 -7.97 16.82 0.42
CA THR A 72 -8.67 18.10 0.24
C THR A 72 -8.24 18.79 -1.04
N VAL A 73 -6.93 18.84 -1.31
CA VAL A 73 -6.38 19.40 -2.56
C VAL A 73 -6.83 18.55 -3.75
N LEU A 74 -6.78 17.22 -3.62
CA LEU A 74 -7.20 16.31 -4.67
C LEU A 74 -8.69 16.47 -5.02
N GLY A 75 -9.55 16.73 -4.03
CA GLY A 75 -10.97 16.98 -4.23
C GLY A 75 -11.32 18.24 -5.04
N SER A 76 -10.34 19.10 -5.34
CA SER A 76 -10.54 20.28 -6.19
C SER A 76 -10.28 20.04 -7.68
N PHE A 77 -9.71 18.89 -8.06
CA PHE A 77 -9.42 18.54 -9.45
C PHE A 77 -10.59 17.83 -10.12
N ASN A 78 -10.65 17.92 -11.46
CA ASN A 78 -11.59 17.14 -12.26
C ASN A 78 -11.09 15.69 -12.50
N ALA A 79 -11.96 14.83 -13.03
CA ALA A 79 -11.64 13.43 -13.30
C ALA A 79 -10.39 13.22 -14.18
N LYS A 80 -10.17 14.07 -15.19
CA LYS A 80 -9.02 13.93 -16.10
C LYS A 80 -7.71 14.28 -15.39
N GLU A 81 -7.73 15.32 -14.58
CA GLU A 81 -6.59 15.75 -13.76
C GLU A 81 -6.22 14.68 -12.72
N LEU A 82 -7.21 14.10 -12.02
CA LEU A 82 -6.97 13.00 -11.10
C LEU A 82 -6.35 11.79 -11.81
N CYS A 83 -6.87 11.40 -12.97
CA CYS A 83 -6.28 10.33 -13.78
C CYS A 83 -4.83 10.64 -14.19
N ALA A 84 -4.52 11.88 -14.57
CA ALA A 84 -3.15 12.28 -14.90
C ALA A 84 -2.22 12.18 -13.68
N LEU A 85 -2.69 12.59 -12.49
CA LEU A 85 -1.94 12.43 -11.24
C LEU A 85 -1.70 10.95 -10.88
N CYS A 86 -2.68 10.06 -11.09
CA CYS A 86 -2.51 8.62 -10.91
C CYS A 86 -1.34 8.06 -11.73
N CYS A 87 -1.20 8.52 -12.98
CA CYS A 87 -0.13 8.09 -13.88
C CYS A 87 1.24 8.67 -13.49
N ALA A 88 1.28 9.78 -12.75
CA ALA A 88 2.51 10.46 -12.39
C ALA A 88 3.19 9.89 -11.14
N SER A 89 2.44 9.26 -10.22
CA SER A 89 2.99 8.67 -9.00
C SER A 89 2.13 7.54 -8.45
N SER A 90 2.79 6.49 -7.96
CA SER A 90 2.15 5.38 -7.24
C SER A 90 1.45 5.83 -5.96
N ALA A 91 1.95 6.88 -5.28
CA ALA A 91 1.27 7.44 -4.12
C ALA A 91 -0.01 8.18 -4.52
N PHE A 92 0.04 8.97 -5.60
CA PHE A 92 -1.16 9.64 -6.09
C PHE A 92 -2.20 8.67 -6.61
N LEU A 93 -1.80 7.55 -7.23
CA LEU A 93 -2.72 6.47 -7.55
C LEU A 93 -3.46 5.97 -6.30
N ALA A 94 -2.75 5.77 -5.17
CA ALA A 94 -3.39 5.33 -3.93
C ALA A 94 -4.38 6.37 -3.38
N TYR A 95 -4.00 7.66 -3.33
CA TYR A 95 -4.91 8.71 -2.85
C TYR A 95 -6.10 8.94 -3.79
N ALA A 96 -5.86 8.99 -5.09
CA ALA A 96 -6.90 9.18 -6.08
C ALA A 96 -7.82 7.96 -6.21
N SER A 97 -7.46 6.79 -5.67
CA SER A 97 -8.36 5.63 -5.59
C SER A 97 -9.42 5.75 -4.48
N HIS A 98 -9.39 6.81 -3.67
CA HIS A 98 -10.42 7.04 -2.65
C HIS A 98 -11.79 7.25 -3.30
N GLU A 99 -12.74 6.37 -2.97
CA GLU A 99 -14.10 6.39 -3.53
C GLU A 99 -14.81 7.74 -3.31
N GLU A 100 -14.57 8.39 -2.17
CA GLU A 100 -15.16 9.70 -1.85
C GLU A 100 -14.86 10.77 -2.91
N LEU A 101 -13.66 10.76 -3.50
CA LEU A 101 -13.28 11.72 -4.55
C LEU A 101 -14.13 11.52 -5.81
N TRP A 102 -14.25 10.27 -6.26
CA TRP A 102 -15.05 9.92 -7.44
C TRP A 102 -16.53 10.11 -7.21
N ARG A 103 -17.01 9.83 -5.99
CA ARG A 103 -18.42 10.04 -5.64
C ARG A 103 -18.78 11.52 -5.67
N ALA A 104 -17.91 12.38 -5.12
CA ALA A 104 -18.08 13.83 -5.17
C ALA A 104 -18.11 14.35 -6.62
N LEU A 105 -17.20 13.85 -7.47
CA LEU A 105 -17.17 14.21 -8.90
C LEU A 105 -18.43 13.77 -9.64
N ALA A 106 -18.88 12.54 -9.42
CA ALA A 106 -20.09 12.02 -10.04
C ALA A 106 -21.32 12.86 -9.62
N PHE A 107 -21.44 13.21 -8.34
CA PHE A 107 -22.54 14.07 -7.88
C PHE A 107 -22.51 15.45 -8.54
N GLU A 108 -21.34 16.06 -8.72
CA GLU A 108 -21.23 17.36 -9.38
C GLU A 108 -21.61 17.27 -10.87
N GLU A 109 -21.23 16.18 -11.55
CA GLU A 109 -21.63 15.90 -12.93
C GLU A 109 -23.15 15.74 -13.06
N PHE A 110 -23.78 14.94 -12.20
CA PHE A 110 -25.23 14.72 -12.22
C PHE A 110 -26.05 15.94 -11.75
N ARG A 111 -25.51 16.76 -10.84
CA ARG A 111 -26.14 18.02 -10.40
C ARG A 111 -26.26 19.03 -11.55
N THR A 112 -25.38 18.96 -12.54
CA THR A 112 -25.35 19.87 -13.70
C THR A 112 -26.37 19.49 -14.79
N GLY A 113 -27.18 18.44 -14.58
CA GLY A 113 -28.46 18.27 -15.28
C GLY A 113 -28.40 17.57 -16.64
N ASP A 114 -27.30 16.93 -17.03
CA ASP A 114 -27.30 16.09 -18.23
C ASP A 114 -27.75 14.66 -17.90
N THR A 115 -29.06 14.44 -17.86
CA THR A 115 -29.68 13.13 -17.60
C THR A 115 -29.74 12.23 -18.85
N ARG A 116 -28.90 12.46 -19.88
CA ARG A 116 -28.96 11.71 -21.16
C ARG A 116 -28.25 10.34 -21.13
N PHE A 117 -28.22 9.67 -19.98
CA PHE A 117 -27.60 8.34 -19.85
C PHE A 117 -28.52 7.16 -20.22
N PHE A 118 -29.72 7.41 -20.76
CA PHE A 118 -30.62 6.37 -21.25
C PHE A 118 -30.72 6.41 -22.78
N PRO A 119 -30.12 5.46 -23.52
CA PRO A 119 -30.50 5.22 -24.90
C PRO A 119 -31.91 4.59 -24.94
N SER A 120 -32.84 5.28 -25.62
CA SER A 120 -34.18 4.78 -25.96
C SER A 120 -34.15 3.65 -26.97
#